data_AF-A0A350BVM0-F1
#
_entry.id   AF-A0A350BVM0-F1
#
_cell.length_a   1.000
_cell.length_b   1.000
_cell.length_c   1.000
_cell.angle_alpha   90.00
_cell.angle_beta   90.00
_cell.angle_gamma   90.00
#
_symmetry.space_group_name_H-M   'P 1'
#
loop_
_entity.id
_entity.type
_entity.pdbx_description
1 polymer ?
#
loop_
_entity_poly.entity_id
_entity_poly.type
_entity_poly.pdbx_seq_one_letter_code
_entity_poly.pdbx_strand_id
1 'polypeptide(L)' 'MIYTDKDECYKDILISLTTGVLEEEDLGVLRKYYEEIEHYECCQGIAEAYKDYKKLLYVNKGDTE' A
#
# COMPACT_ATOMS: atom_id res chain seq x y z
N MET A 1 -0.56 -0.85 -15.01
CA MET A 1 -0.78 -2.31 -15.03
C MET A 1 -1.98 -2.56 -14.14
N ILE A 2 -2.98 -3.31 -14.61
CA ILE A 2 -4.15 -3.61 -13.77
C ILE A 2 -3.81 -4.86 -12.96
N TYR A 3 -3.72 -4.74 -11.64
CA TYR A 3 -3.46 -5.89 -10.77
C TYR A 3 -4.77 -6.64 -10.49
N THR A 4 -4.79 -7.93 -10.82
CA THR A 4 -5.90 -8.85 -10.53
C THR A 4 -5.65 -9.71 -9.29
N ASP A 5 -4.43 -9.67 -8.76
CA ASP A 5 -3.99 -10.47 -7.63
C ASP A 5 -3.63 -9.59 -6.43
N LYS A 6 -4.11 -10.00 -5.25
CA LYS A 6 -3.90 -9.29 -3.99
C LYS A 6 -2.42 -9.16 -3.63
N ASP A 7 -1.63 -10.22 -3.84
CA ASP A 7 -0.23 -10.26 -3.44
C ASP A 7 0.64 -9.39 -4.35
N GLU A 8 0.32 -9.30 -5.64
CA GLU A 8 0.98 -8.36 -6.55
C GLU A 8 0.72 -6.91 -6.13
N CYS A 9 -0.55 -6.57 -5.89
CA CYS A 9 -0.94 -5.23 -5.47
C CYS A 9 -0.33 -4.87 -4.10
N TYR A 10 -0.30 -5.80 -3.15
CA TYR A 10 0.36 -5.63 -1.86
C TYR A 10 1.85 -5.29 -2.03
N LYS A 11 2.59 -6.09 -2.83
CA LYS A 11 4.03 -5.90 -3.03
C LYS A 11 4.33 -4.57 -3.68
N ASP A 12 3.57 -4.21 -4.73
CA ASP A 12 3.77 -2.97 -5.46
C ASP A 12 3.53 -1.74 -4.58
N ILE A 13 2.44 -1.75 -3.82
CA ILE A 13 2.11 -0.65 -2.89
C ILE A 13 3.14 -0.53 -1.79
N LEU A 14 3.56 -1.64 -1.18
CA LEU A 14 4.54 -1.63 -0.10
C LEU A 14 5.91 -1.12 -0.59
N ILE A 15 6.37 -1.59 -1.75
CA ILE A 15 7.62 -1.09 -2.36
C ILE A 15 7.49 0.39 -2.70
N SER A 16 6.38 0.81 -3.29
CA SER A 16 6.16 2.21 -3.66
C SER A 16 6.13 3.15 -2.45
N LEU A 17 5.49 2.74 -1.35
CA LEU A 17 5.50 3.50 -0.09
C LEU A 17 6.89 3.56 0.54
N THR A 18 7.60 2.44 0.60
CA THR A 18 8.94 2.37 1.23
C THR A 18 10.02 3.10 0.42
N THR A 19 9.84 3.23 -0.90
CA THR A 19 10.74 3.97 -1.78
C THR A 19 10.36 5.43 -1.99
N GLY A 20 9.21 5.87 -1.47
CA GLY A 20 8.69 7.23 -1.62
C GLY A 20 8.14 7.55 -3.02
N VAL A 21 7.84 6.51 -3.83
CA VAL A 21 7.13 6.66 -5.11
C VAL A 21 5.66 6.98 -4.89
N LEU A 22 5.08 6.46 -3.79
CA LEU A 22 3.76 6.81 -3.30
C LEU A 22 3.86 7.42 -1.90
N GLU A 23 3.04 8.43 -1.66
CA GLU A 23 2.82 8.97 -0.33
C GLU A 23 1.55 8.37 0.30
N GLU A 24 1.41 8.47 1.63
CA GLU A 24 0.22 7.93 2.34
C GLU A 24 -1.08 8.57 1.82
N GLU A 25 -1.00 9.82 1.36
CA GLU A 25 -2.12 10.62 0.83
C GLU A 25 -2.64 10.07 -0.50
N ASP A 26 -1.78 9.45 -1.31
CA ASP A 26 -2.12 8.90 -2.63
C ASP A 26 -2.97 7.63 -2.51
N LEU A 27 -2.84 6.88 -1.40
CA LEU A 27 -3.51 5.60 -1.22
C LEU A 27 -5.04 5.71 -1.24
N GLY A 28 -5.59 6.84 -0.81
CA GLY A 28 -7.03 7.09 -0.86
C GLY A 28 -7.54 7.15 -2.31
N VAL A 29 -6.80 7.83 -3.18
CA VAL A 29 -7.12 7.94 -4.62
C VAL A 29 -6.97 6.58 -5.30
N LEU A 30 -5.87 5.88 -5.01
CA LEU A 30 -5.57 4.57 -5.58
C LEU A 30 -6.61 3.51 -5.20
N ARG A 31 -7.01 3.46 -3.92
CA ARG A 31 -8.05 2.54 -3.46
C ARG A 31 -9.38 2.83 -4.13
N LYS A 32 -9.76 4.11 -4.25
CA LYS A 32 -11.01 4.50 -4.91
C LYS A 32 -11.02 4.08 -6.38
N TYR A 33 -9.91 4.25 -7.10
CA TYR A 33 -9.78 3.79 -8.47
C TYR A 33 -10.01 2.27 -8.59
N TYR A 34 -9.39 1.46 -7.73
CA TYR A 34 -9.57 0.01 -7.75
C TYR A 34 -10.97 -0.42 -7.33
N GLU A 35 -11.62 0.31 -6.44
CA GLU A 35 -13.03 0.09 -6.07
C GLU A 35 -13.98 0.37 -7.24
N GLU A 36 -13.75 1.45 -8.00
CA GLU A 36 -14.56 1.83 -9.18
C GLU A 36 -14.49 0.80 -10.31
N ILE A 37 -13.37 0.08 -10.43
CA ILE A 37 -13.21 -0.99 -11.42
C ILE A 37 -13.50 -2.39 -10.86
N GLU A 38 -14.01 -2.50 -9.62
CA GLU A 38 -14.34 -3.76 -8.91
C GLU A 38 -13.15 -4.68 -8.62
N HIS A 39 -11.93 -4.13 -8.55
CA HIS A 39 -10.69 -4.86 -8.23
C HIS A 39 -10.47 -4.95 -6.72
N TYR A 40 -11.40 -5.59 -6.01
CA TYR A 40 -11.41 -5.66 -4.54
C TYR A 40 -10.18 -6.36 -3.94
N GLU A 41 -9.57 -7.31 -4.66
CA GLU A 41 -8.31 -7.95 -4.25
C GLU A 41 -7.19 -6.91 -4.10
N CYS A 42 -7.11 -5.93 -5.01
CA CYS A 42 -6.12 -4.87 -4.91
C CYS A 42 -6.48 -3.86 -3.80
N CYS A 43 -7.77 -3.60 -3.57
CA CYS A 43 -8.20 -2.82 -2.39
C CYS A 43 -7.72 -3.46 -1.07
N GLN A 44 -7.79 -4.79 -0.96
CA GLN A 44 -7.27 -5.52 0.19
C GLN A 44 -5.73 -5.46 0.25
N GLY A 45 -5.05 -5.62 -0.89
CA GLY A 45 -3.60 -5.49 -0.99
C GLY A 45 -3.09 -4.13 -0.52
N ILE A 46 -3.76 -3.04 -0.92
CA ILE A 46 -3.46 -1.66 -0.47
C ILE A 46 -3.60 -1.54 1.06
N ALA A 47 -4.69 -2.06 1.62
CA ALA A 47 -4.95 -1.96 3.06
C ALA A 47 -3.91 -2.74 3.88
N GLU A 48 -3.54 -3.93 3.44
CA GLU A 48 -2.50 -4.76 4.07
C GLU A 48 -1.12 -4.11 3.97
N ALA A 49 -0.76 -3.60 2.78
CA ALA A 49 0.52 -2.95 2.53
C ALA A 49 0.69 -1.69 3.40
N TYR A 50 -0.36 -0.85 3.49
CA TYR A 50 -0.33 0.33 4.33
C TYR A 50 -0.14 -0.04 5.81
N LYS A 51 -0.85 -1.05 6.31
CA LYS A 51 -0.71 -1.52 7.70
C LYS A 51 0.73 -1.95 8.01
N ASP A 52 1.36 -2.69 7.10
CA ASP A 52 2.73 -3.15 7.28
C ASP A 52 3.75 -2.02 7.12
N TYR A 53 3.54 -1.10 6.18
CA TYR A 53 4.35 0.11 6.04
C TYR A 53 4.36 0.93 7.34
N LYS A 54 3.20 1.14 7.99
CA LYS A 54 3.16 1.83 9.29
C LYS A 54 3.98 1.09 10.34
N LYS A 55 3.90 -0.25 10.42
CA LYS A 55 4.72 -1.03 11.36
C LYS A 55 6.22 -0.80 11.13
N LEU A 56 6.66 -0.79 9.87
CA LEU A 56 8.06 -0.51 9.52
C LEU A 56 8.49 0.89 9.96
N LEU A 57 7.64 1.90 9.77
CA LEU A 57 7.90 3.26 10.26
C LEU A 57 8.00 3.34 11.79
N TYR A 58 7.17 2.59 12.52
CA TYR A 58 7.25 2.54 13.99
C TYR A 58 8.51 1.84 14.48
N VAL A 59 8.92 0.73 13.84
CA VAL A 59 10.17 0.05 14.16
C VAL A 59 11.36 0.98 13.92
N ASN A 60 11.42 1.63 12.75
CA ASN A 60 12.51 2.55 12.43
C ASN A 60 12.58 3.79 13.35
N LYS A 61 11.47 4.17 14.00
CA LYS A 61 11.45 5.25 15.00
C LYS A 61 11.91 4.80 16.40
N GLY A 62 11.85 3.50 16.70
CA GLY A 62 12.28 2.94 17.99
C GLY A 62 13.79 2.70 18.11
N ASP A 63 14.53 2.78 17.01
CA ASP A 63 16.00 2.64 16.96
C ASP A 63 16.76 3.98 17.09
N THR A 64 16.08 5.08 17.45
CA THR A 64 16.68 6.42 17.60
C THR A 64 16.58 6.99 19.02
N GLU A 65 16.62 6.14 20.06
CA GLU A 65 16.74 6.55 21.48
C GLU A 65 17.95 5.91 22.16
#